data_AF-A0A7X8URB7-F1
#
_entry.id   AF-A0A7X8URB7-F1
#
_cell.length_a   1.000
_cell.length_b   1.000
_cell.length_c   1.000
_cell.angle_alpha   90.00
_cell.angle_beta   90.00
_cell.angle_gamma   90.00
#
_symmetry.space_group_name_H-M   'P 1'
#
loop_
_entity.id
_entity.type
_entity.pdbx_description
1 polymer ?
#
loop_
_entity_poly.entity_id
_entity_poly.type
_entity_poly.pdbx_seq_one_letter_code
_entity_poly.pdbx_strand_id
1 'polypeptide(L)'
;EKWEANRIGASFPPIRISDSEWLLPTHGKQDDIVGYTQSFMILKDRPNQLPVVSHRCTERLMYAKQKWELEGRFTIPCMFPCGAVVIDGELIIGYGAADERIGIARVNFDELVSYIRRFPVK
;
A
#
# COMPACT_ATOMS: atom_id res chain seq x y z
N GLU A 1 -7.86 2.53 13.48
CA GLU A 1 -8.13 3.76 12.69
C GLU A 1 -9.08 3.42 11.55
N LYS A 2 -9.83 4.39 11.00
CA LYS A 2 -10.74 4.18 9.85
C LYS A 2 -10.17 4.81 8.56
N TRP A 3 -8.87 4.65 8.34
CA TRP A 3 -8.10 5.33 7.30
C TRP A 3 -8.63 5.13 5.86
N GLU A 4 -9.43 4.09 5.64
CA GLU A 4 -10.05 3.74 4.36
C GLU A 4 -11.56 4.06 4.26
N ALA A 5 -12.14 4.83 5.20
CA ALA A 5 -13.59 4.99 5.30
C ALA A 5 -14.30 5.76 4.19
N ASN A 6 -13.60 6.63 3.45
CA ASN A 6 -14.22 7.40 2.37
C ASN A 6 -14.08 6.69 1.02
N ARG A 7 -12.85 6.29 0.67
CA ARG A 7 -12.54 5.61 -0.59
C ARG A 7 -11.27 4.78 -0.46
N ILE A 8 -11.17 3.78 -1.33
CA ILE A 8 -10.00 2.94 -1.52
C ILE A 8 -9.67 2.83 -3.00
N GLY A 9 -8.44 2.45 -3.31
CA GLY A 9 -8.03 2.09 -4.66
C GLY A 9 -6.76 1.24 -4.66
N ALA A 10 -6.56 0.51 -5.75
CA ALA A 10 -5.29 -0.14 -6.01
C ALA A 10 -4.23 0.92 -6.34
N SER A 11 -2.98 0.65 -5.97
CA SER A 11 -1.85 1.54 -6.22
C SER A 11 -1.07 1.05 -7.45
N PHE A 12 0.03 0.33 -7.26
CA PHE A 12 0.81 -0.29 -8.35
C PHE A 12 0.38 -1.75 -8.61
N PRO A 13 0.85 -2.40 -9.70
CA PRO A 13 0.50 -3.79 -10.00
C PRO A 13 0.83 -4.76 -8.84
N PRO A 14 0.02 -5.82 -8.63
CA PRO A 14 0.28 -6.81 -7.58
C PRO A 14 1.66 -7.49 -7.75
N ILE A 15 2.31 -7.77 -6.62
CA ILE A 15 3.63 -8.41 -6.58
C ILE A 15 3.47 -9.86 -6.17
N ARG A 16 4.10 -10.78 -6.90
CA ARG A 16 4.01 -12.21 -6.62
C ARG A 16 4.65 -12.54 -5.26
N ILE A 17 3.92 -13.27 -4.41
CA ILE A 17 4.42 -13.85 -3.15
C ILE A 17 4.76 -15.33 -3.38
N SER A 18 3.89 -16.05 -4.08
CA SER A 18 4.05 -17.47 -4.42
C SER A 18 3.35 -17.78 -5.76
N ASP A 19 3.23 -19.05 -6.11
CA ASP A 19 2.52 -19.47 -7.33
C ASP A 19 1.05 -19.03 -7.36
N SER A 20 0.43 -18.88 -6.19
CA SER A 20 -1.01 -18.59 -6.06
C SER A 20 -1.32 -17.40 -5.15
N GLU A 21 -0.32 -16.68 -4.64
CA GLU A 21 -0.52 -15.53 -3.77
C GLU A 21 0.17 -14.28 -4.29
N TRP A 22 -0.50 -13.15 -4.14
CA TRP A 22 -0.03 -11.84 -4.60
C TRP A 22 -0.22 -10.79 -3.50
N LEU A 23 0.78 -9.94 -3.33
CA LEU A 23 0.70 -8.74 -2.51
C LEU A 23 0.04 -7.63 -3.35
N LEU A 24 -1.18 -7.22 -2.97
CA LEU A 24 -1.89 -6.10 -3.57
C LEU A 24 -1.64 -4.84 -2.74
N PRO A 25 -1.00 -3.80 -3.30
CA PRO A 25 -0.93 -2.48 -2.67
C PRO A 25 -2.27 -1.75 -2.79
N THR A 26 -2.76 -1.23 -1.68
CA THR A 26 -4.02 -0.48 -1.63
C THR A 26 -3.87 0.83 -0.87
N HIS A 27 -4.29 1.93 -1.49
CA HIS A 27 -4.42 3.21 -0.82
C HIS A 27 -5.85 3.43 -0.31
N GLY A 28 -5.98 4.37 0.61
CA GLY A 28 -7.23 4.69 1.28
C GLY A 28 -7.19 6.11 1.84
N LYS A 29 -8.39 6.71 1.87
CA LYS A 29 -8.61 8.04 2.43
C LYS A 29 -9.80 7.98 3.38
N GLN A 30 -9.64 8.59 4.55
CA GLN A 30 -10.72 8.80 5.51
C GLN A 30 -11.32 10.19 5.33
N ASP A 31 -10.47 11.21 5.41
CA ASP A 31 -10.79 12.62 5.34
C ASP A 31 -9.53 13.41 4.95
N ASP A 32 -9.61 14.74 4.93
CA ASP A 32 -8.52 15.63 4.53
C ASP A 32 -7.48 15.84 5.64
N ILE A 33 -7.75 15.40 6.87
CA ILE A 33 -6.80 15.48 8.00
C ILE A 33 -5.87 14.27 7.98
N VAL A 34 -6.44 13.06 7.80
CA VAL A 34 -5.66 11.82 7.66
C VAL A 34 -4.97 11.76 6.30
N GLY A 35 -5.65 12.25 5.26
CA GLY A 35 -5.13 12.28 3.91
C GLY A 35 -5.08 10.91 3.21
N TYR A 36 -4.28 10.83 2.16
CA TYR A 36 -4.07 9.61 1.39
C TYR A 36 -2.96 8.77 2.01
N THR A 37 -3.29 7.54 2.34
CA THR A 37 -2.42 6.60 3.03
C THR A 37 -2.49 5.24 2.36
N GLN A 38 -1.57 4.35 2.73
CA GLN A 38 -1.34 3.10 2.02
C GLN A 38 -1.23 1.92 2.99
N SER A 39 -1.78 0.79 2.57
CA SER A 39 -1.59 -0.53 3.17
C SER A 39 -1.49 -1.61 2.10
N PHE A 40 -1.54 -2.87 2.50
CA PHE A 40 -1.43 -4.02 1.61
C PHE A 40 -2.43 -5.12 1.99
N MET A 41 -2.76 -5.92 0.99
CA MET A 41 -3.60 -7.12 1.10
C MET A 41 -2.89 -8.29 0.42
N ILE A 42 -3.24 -9.52 0.81
CA ILE A 42 -2.81 -10.71 0.09
C ILE A 42 -3.99 -11.28 -0.68
N LEU A 43 -3.87 -11.30 -2.00
CA LEU A 43 -4.78 -11.99 -2.90
C LEU A 43 -4.36 -13.45 -3.03
N LYS A 44 -5.33 -14.36 -3.07
CA LYS A 44 -5.14 -15.76 -3.41
C LYS A 44 -5.84 -16.06 -4.72
N ASP A 45 -5.07 -16.50 -5.70
CA ASP A 45 -5.57 -16.92 -7.00
C ASP A 45 -6.46 -18.14 -6.88
N ARG A 46 -7.43 -18.22 -7.79
CA ARG A 46 -8.34 -19.34 -7.93
C ARG A 46 -8.48 -19.68 -9.41
N PRO A 47 -8.26 -20.93 -9.82
CA PRO A 47 -8.43 -21.33 -11.21
C PRO A 47 -9.82 -20.97 -11.72
N ASN A 48 -9.89 -20.33 -12.89
CA ASN A 48 -11.13 -19.94 -13.57
C ASN A 48 -12.06 -19.02 -12.75
N GLN A 49 -11.53 -18.31 -11.75
CA GLN A 49 -12.29 -17.40 -10.90
C GLN A 49 -11.48 -16.13 -10.61
N LEU A 50 -12.15 -15.06 -10.16
CA LEU A 50 -11.45 -13.91 -9.62
C LEU A 50 -10.67 -14.28 -8.35
N PRO A 51 -9.46 -13.72 -8.13
CA PRO A 51 -8.74 -13.89 -6.88
C PRO A 51 -9.57 -13.43 -5.68
N VAL A 52 -9.32 -14.03 -4.53
CA VAL A 52 -9.96 -13.63 -3.26
C VAL A 52 -8.97 -12.93 -2.36
N VAL A 53 -9.44 -11.98 -1.57
CA VAL A 53 -8.63 -11.38 -0.51
C VAL A 53 -8.54 -12.40 0.63
N SER A 54 -7.34 -12.91 0.88
CA SER A 54 -7.06 -13.86 1.97
C SER A 54 -6.64 -13.13 3.25
N HIS A 55 -5.91 -12.03 3.13
CA HIS A 55 -5.46 -11.21 4.24
C HIS A 55 -5.62 -9.73 3.89
N ARG A 56 -6.07 -8.92 4.84
CA ARG A 56 -6.29 -7.47 4.67
C ARG A 56 -5.81 -6.75 5.92
N CYS A 57 -4.66 -6.09 5.82
CA CYS A 57 -4.13 -5.29 6.91
C CYS A 57 -5.08 -4.15 7.27
N THR A 58 -5.42 -4.03 8.56
CA THR A 58 -6.33 -2.98 9.06
C THR A 58 -5.61 -1.68 9.39
N GLU A 59 -4.27 -1.69 9.37
CA GLU A 59 -3.41 -0.55 9.65
C GLU A 59 -2.96 0.13 8.35
N ARG A 60 -2.75 1.46 8.40
CA ARG A 60 -2.04 2.20 7.36
C ARG A 60 -0.54 2.10 7.62
N LEU A 61 0.20 1.53 6.68
CA LEU A 61 1.64 1.26 6.82
C LEU A 61 2.50 2.39 6.26
N MET A 62 1.95 3.15 5.31
CA MET A 62 2.66 4.24 4.64
C MET A 62 1.75 5.48 4.61
N TYR A 63 2.26 6.61 5.08
CA TYR A 63 1.57 7.90 5.10
C TYR A 63 2.56 9.05 5.24
N ALA A 64 2.19 10.22 4.74
CA ALA A 64 3.03 11.43 4.80
C ALA A 64 3.36 11.79 6.27
N LYS A 65 4.65 11.98 6.54
CA LYS A 65 5.20 12.39 7.85
C LYS A 65 6.29 13.44 7.72
N GLN A 66 7.09 13.35 6.66
CA GLN A 66 8.21 14.24 6.47
C GLN A 66 7.71 15.61 6.03
N LYS A 67 8.43 16.66 6.43
CA LYS A 67 8.08 18.04 6.08
C LYS A 67 7.87 18.21 4.57
N TRP A 68 8.76 17.64 3.75
CA TRP A 68 8.67 17.70 2.29
C TRP A 68 7.52 16.87 1.69
N GLU A 69 6.93 15.93 2.44
CA GLU A 69 5.75 15.16 2.02
C GLU A 69 4.43 15.89 2.31
N LEU A 70 4.48 16.87 3.21
CA LEU A 70 3.33 17.65 3.67
C LEU A 70 3.27 19.05 3.02
N GLU A 71 4.38 19.52 2.47
CA GLU A 71 4.51 20.83 1.84
C GLU A 71 4.33 20.75 0.31
N GLY A 72 3.45 21.57 -0.23
CA GLY A 72 3.18 21.66 -1.67
C GLY A 72 1.88 22.40 -1.97
N ARG A 73 1.51 22.50 -3.25
CA ARG A 73 0.20 23.03 -3.68
C ARG A 73 -0.96 22.15 -3.22
N PHE A 74 -0.73 20.85 -3.11
CA PHE A 74 -1.72 19.93 -2.56
C PHE A 74 -1.60 19.91 -1.04
N THR A 75 -2.56 20.54 -0.37
CA THR A 75 -2.53 20.81 1.08
C THR A 75 -3.01 19.64 1.94
N ILE A 76 -3.61 18.61 1.33
CA ILE A 76 -4.03 17.39 2.02
C ILE A 76 -2.82 16.45 2.09
N PRO A 77 -2.50 15.84 3.25
CA PRO A 77 -1.41 14.87 3.34
C PRO A 77 -1.57 13.78 2.28
N CYS A 78 -0.61 13.68 1.36
CA CYS A 78 -0.71 12.78 0.23
C CYS A 78 0.58 11.99 0.09
N MET A 79 0.49 10.69 0.33
CA MET A 79 1.51 9.72 -0.04
C MET A 79 0.87 8.67 -0.94
N PHE A 80 1.27 8.65 -2.21
CA PHE A 80 0.62 7.83 -3.23
C PHE A 80 1.64 6.95 -3.97
N PRO A 81 1.79 5.68 -3.59
CA PRO A 81 2.66 4.74 -4.31
C PRO A 81 2.20 4.50 -5.74
N CYS A 82 3.13 4.58 -6.70
CA CYS A 82 2.83 4.46 -8.13
C CYS A 82 3.58 3.31 -8.82
N GLY A 83 4.65 2.81 -8.22
CA GLY A 83 5.43 1.70 -8.76
C GLY A 83 6.29 1.04 -7.70
N ALA A 84 6.59 -0.24 -7.88
CA ALA A 84 7.52 -0.94 -7.01
C ALA A 84 8.22 -2.08 -7.72
N VAL A 85 9.38 -2.48 -7.19
CA VAL A 85 10.16 -3.62 -7.65
C VAL A 85 10.71 -4.37 -6.44
N VAL A 86 10.84 -5.69 -6.54
CA VAL A 86 11.56 -6.50 -5.55
C VAL A 86 12.97 -6.77 -6.07
N ILE A 87 13.99 -6.34 -5.33
CA ILE A 87 15.41 -6.53 -5.66
C ILE A 87 16.10 -7.00 -4.38
N ASP A 88 16.87 -8.09 -4.46
CA ASP A 88 17.67 -8.62 -3.34
C ASP A 88 16.88 -8.80 -2.03
N GLY A 89 15.60 -9.19 -2.13
CA GLY A 89 14.71 -9.39 -0.97
C GLY A 89 14.08 -8.11 -0.42
N GLU A 90 14.38 -6.94 -0.98
CA GLU A 90 13.74 -5.68 -0.61
C GLU A 90 12.65 -5.28 -1.61
N LEU A 91 11.49 -4.88 -1.07
CA LEU A 91 10.47 -4.15 -1.83
C LEU A 91 10.83 -2.66 -1.86
N ILE A 92 11.16 -2.17 -3.05
CA ILE A 92 11.49 -0.76 -3.30
C ILE A 92 10.28 -0.10 -3.94
N ILE A 93 9.73 0.93 -3.29
CA ILE A 93 8.47 1.58 -3.68
C ILE A 93 8.73 3.03 -4.06
N GLY A 94 8.42 3.38 -5.31
CA GLY A 94 8.33 4.78 -5.75
C GLY A 94 6.95 5.35 -5.45
N TYR A 95 6.90 6.50 -4.78
CA TYR A 95 5.65 7.16 -4.40
C TYR A 95 5.67 8.65 -4.69
N GLY A 96 4.50 9.19 -5.07
CA GLY A 96 4.26 10.63 -5.12
C GLY A 96 3.99 11.19 -3.73
N ALA A 97 4.46 12.41 -3.48
CA ALA A 97 4.18 13.15 -2.25
C ALA A 97 3.70 14.58 -2.57
N ALA A 98 2.64 15.01 -1.88
CA ALA A 98 1.99 16.32 -2.07
C ALA A 98 1.69 16.68 -3.54
N ASP A 99 1.45 15.68 -4.39
CA ASP A 99 1.26 15.79 -5.86
C ASP A 99 2.36 16.58 -6.60
N GLU A 100 3.56 16.66 -6.02
CA GLU A 100 4.64 17.51 -6.53
C GLU A 100 6.04 16.89 -6.48
N ARG A 101 6.23 15.87 -5.65
CA ARG A 101 7.53 15.26 -5.37
C ARG A 101 7.42 13.76 -5.51
N ILE A 102 8.57 13.11 -5.69
CA ILE A 102 8.70 11.65 -5.73
C ILE A 102 9.67 11.24 -4.62
N GLY A 103 9.28 10.23 -3.86
CA GLY A 103 10.11 9.56 -2.87
C GLY A 103 10.31 8.08 -3.17
N ILE A 104 11.25 7.48 -2.45
CA ILE A 104 11.48 6.04 -2.45
C ILE A 104 11.41 5.53 -1.02
N ALA A 105 10.60 4.49 -0.80
CA ALA A 105 10.58 3.71 0.43
C ALA A 105 11.15 2.32 0.18
N ARG A 106 11.75 1.71 1.20
CA ARG A 106 12.26 0.33 1.17
C ARG A 106 11.78 -0.42 2.39
N VAL A 107 11.50 -1.71 2.20
CA VAL A 107 11.16 -2.63 3.28
C VAL A 107 11.57 -4.05 2.87
N ASN A 108 11.98 -4.88 3.82
CA ASN A 108 12.18 -6.30 3.55
C ASN A 108 10.84 -6.92 3.11
N PHE A 109 10.84 -7.61 1.97
CA PHE A 109 9.61 -8.12 1.36
C PHE A 109 8.97 -9.23 2.19
N ASP A 110 9.77 -10.15 2.73
CA ASP A 110 9.28 -11.27 3.52
C ASP A 110 8.73 -10.82 4.88
N GLU A 111 9.37 -9.83 5.51
CA GLU A 111 8.87 -9.20 6.73
C GLU A 111 7.53 -8.50 6.50
N LEU A 112 7.38 -7.77 5.39
CA LEU A 112 6.11 -7.15 5.02
C LEU A 112 5.03 -8.23 4.81
N VAL A 113 5.30 -9.25 4.01
CA VAL A 113 4.33 -10.34 3.75
C VAL A 113 3.94 -11.03 5.07
N SER A 114 4.92 -11.34 5.92
CA SER A 114 4.72 -11.93 7.25
C SER A 114 3.85 -11.05 8.14
N TYR A 115 4.08 -9.74 8.09
CA TYR A 115 3.29 -8.76 8.83
C TYR A 115 1.83 -8.75 8.35
N ILE A 116 1.58 -8.73 7.03
CA ILE A 116 0.21 -8.72 6.46
C ILE A 116 -0.53 -10.03 6.75
N ARG A 117 0.16 -11.17 6.82
CA ARG A 117 -0.44 -12.48 7.17
C ARG A 117 -1.07 -12.50 8.57
N ARG A 118 -0.74 -11.55 9.45
CA ARG A 118 -1.37 -11.43 10.78
C ARG A 118 -2.83 -10.94 10.73
N PHE A 119 -3.32 -10.54 9.56
CA PHE A 119 -4.66 -9.99 9.35
C PHE A 119 -5.52 -10.84 8.39
N PRO A 120 -5.86 -12.09 8.74
CA PRO A 120 -6.71 -12.92 7.90
C PRO A 120 -8.12 -12.33 7.77
N VAL A 121 -8.70 -12.42 6.57
CA VAL A 121 -10.12 -12.10 6.35
C VAL A 121 -10.95 -13.26 6.94
N LYS A 122 -11.99 -12.93 7.72
CA LYS A 122 -12.91 -13.91 8.29
C LYS A 122 -13.85 -14.50 7.24
#